data_AF-A0A7U2MXD8-F1
#
_entry.id   AF-A0A7U2MXD8-F1
#
_cell.length_a   1.000
_cell.length_b   1.000
_cell.length_c   1.000
_cell.angle_alpha   90.00
_cell.angle_beta   90.00
_cell.angle_gamma   90.00
#
_symmetry.space_group_name_H-M   'P 1'
#
loop_
_entity.id
_entity.type
_entity.pdbx_description
1 polymer ?
#
loop_
_entity_poly.entity_id
_entity_poly.type
_entity_poly.pdbx_seq_one_letter_code
_entity_poly.pdbx_strand_id
1 'polypeptide(L)'
;MPGFLNLPPEILLLVYCSLDSIADAYFLSQTCQQAYHVFSRPQSQPKIFESIIHNVLQDAAPNQAWLEKQFGPGSLWRPKEADLPVDLTNKAAREFLINIGFPSVKVPRIGFNSIHLKAFADKGDSLCRYTGEELYGIHDPEDEVPALSFCLGEVYTQLVMLENEHGHVFWYNGDCYDSLGRDRGLVAQGLDSLAVLLGMVVAVTKDLRESPLDLSLEELERRVEILKRPLDILRGKMRDYDFYAEDAELWNDLFSELLDDWEFRDESLGS
;
A
#
# COMPACT_ATOMS: atom_id res chain seq x y z
N MET A 1 35.06 -23.37 -16.43
CA MET A 1 33.94 -23.18 -15.49
C MET A 1 32.68 -22.96 -16.32
N PRO A 2 31.57 -23.64 -16.05
CA PRO A 2 30.31 -23.28 -16.70
C PRO A 2 29.93 -21.88 -16.25
N GLY A 3 29.89 -20.92 -17.17
CA GLY A 3 29.34 -19.59 -16.89
C GLY A 3 27.82 -19.64 -16.78
N PHE A 4 27.21 -18.53 -16.35
CA PHE A 4 25.76 -18.36 -16.23
C PHE A 4 24.99 -18.78 -17.50
N LEU A 5 25.61 -18.62 -18.68
CA LEU A 5 25.08 -19.01 -19.99
C LEU A 5 24.93 -20.52 -20.23
N ASN A 6 25.49 -21.37 -19.36
CA ASN A 6 25.46 -22.82 -19.49
C ASN A 6 24.64 -23.51 -18.38
N LEU A 7 23.93 -22.73 -17.55
CA LEU A 7 23.10 -23.29 -16.49
C LEU A 7 21.87 -23.99 -17.09
N PRO A 8 21.46 -25.16 -16.59
CA PRO A 8 20.19 -25.77 -16.99
C PRO A 8 18.99 -24.84 -16.69
N PRO A 9 17.90 -24.88 -17.48
CA PRO A 9 16.69 -24.10 -17.22
C PRO A 9 16.14 -24.25 -15.80
N GLU A 10 16.27 -25.42 -15.21
CA GLU A 10 15.84 -25.73 -13.84
C GLU A 10 16.64 -24.93 -12.81
N ILE A 11 17.95 -24.78 -13.03
CA ILE A 11 18.81 -23.99 -12.14
C ILE A 11 18.51 -22.50 -12.30
N LEU A 12 18.27 -22.03 -13.53
CA LEU A 12 17.86 -20.65 -13.77
C LEU A 12 16.52 -20.33 -13.08
N LEU A 13 15.56 -21.27 -13.12
CA LEU A 13 14.30 -21.13 -12.39
C LEU A 13 14.52 -21.01 -10.88
N LEU A 14 15.41 -21.83 -10.30
CA LEU A 14 15.75 -21.73 -8.88
C LEU A 14 16.39 -20.38 -8.54
N VAL A 15 17.26 -19.86 -9.41
CA VAL A 15 17.84 -18.52 -9.24
C VAL A 15 16.73 -17.48 -9.23
N TYR A 16 15.81 -17.50 -10.19
CA TYR A 16 14.66 -16.59 -10.20
C TYR A 16 13.81 -16.68 -8.94
N CYS A 17 13.49 -17.90 -8.48
CA CYS A 17 12.69 -18.12 -7.28
C CYS A 17 13.39 -17.68 -5.98
N SER A 18 14.71 -17.46 -6.01
CA SER A 18 15.47 -16.96 -4.85
C SER A 18 15.60 -15.43 -4.80
N LEU A 19 15.06 -14.72 -5.79
CA LEU A 19 15.13 -13.26 -5.83
C LEU A 19 14.11 -12.63 -4.87
N ASP A 20 14.42 -11.41 -4.44
CA ASP A 20 13.58 -10.58 -3.55
C ASP A 20 13.04 -9.33 -4.29
N SER A 21 13.16 -9.28 -5.62
CA SER A 21 12.71 -8.13 -6.42
C SER A 21 12.23 -8.54 -7.80
N ILE A 22 11.07 -8.02 -8.19
CA ILE A 22 10.52 -8.18 -9.55
C ILE A 22 11.45 -7.50 -10.57
N ALA A 23 12.06 -6.38 -10.19
CA ALA A 23 12.97 -5.66 -11.06
C ALA A 23 14.23 -6.48 -11.35
N ASP A 24 14.80 -7.14 -10.33
CA ASP A 24 15.96 -8.03 -10.51
C ASP A 24 15.62 -9.22 -11.41
N ALA A 25 14.43 -9.81 -11.25
CA ALA A 25 13.96 -10.87 -12.13
C ALA A 25 13.83 -10.37 -13.58
N TYR A 26 13.29 -9.16 -13.77
CA TYR A 26 13.24 -8.55 -15.09
C TYR A 26 14.65 -8.31 -15.66
N PHE A 27 15.57 -7.69 -14.92
CA PHE A 27 16.94 -7.45 -15.40
C PHE A 27 17.67 -8.74 -15.72
N LEU A 28 17.51 -9.77 -14.89
CA LEU A 28 18.07 -11.10 -15.13
C LEU A 28 17.54 -11.68 -16.45
N SER A 29 16.25 -11.50 -16.75
CA SER A 29 15.66 -11.95 -18.01
C SER A 29 16.26 -11.27 -19.24
N GLN A 30 16.78 -10.04 -19.09
CA GLN A 30 17.42 -9.29 -20.18
C GLN A 30 18.88 -9.67 -20.41
N THR A 31 19.50 -10.48 -19.53
CA THR A 31 20.94 -10.80 -19.63
C THR A 31 21.28 -11.77 -20.77
N CYS A 32 20.41 -12.75 -21.04
CA CYS A 32 20.62 -13.72 -22.12
C CYS A 32 19.31 -14.38 -22.57
N GLN A 33 19.34 -14.98 -23.77
CA GLN A 33 18.16 -15.62 -24.36
C GLN A 33 17.60 -16.75 -23.49
N GLN A 34 18.45 -17.50 -22.79
CA GLN A 34 18.02 -18.59 -21.93
C GLN A 34 17.28 -18.08 -20.68
N ALA A 35 17.79 -17.03 -20.04
CA ALA A 35 17.14 -16.38 -18.92
C ALA A 35 15.79 -15.79 -19.31
N TYR A 36 15.71 -15.16 -20.50
CA TYR A 36 14.46 -14.67 -21.07
C TYR A 36 13.43 -15.79 -21.29
N HIS A 37 13.85 -16.92 -21.88
CA HIS A 37 12.97 -18.06 -22.14
C HIS A 37 12.41 -18.67 -20.86
N VAL A 38 13.20 -18.76 -19.80
CA VAL A 38 12.72 -19.26 -18.50
C VAL A 38 11.74 -18.27 -17.87
N PHE A 39 12.05 -16.98 -17.88
CA PHE A 39 11.20 -15.92 -17.33
C PHE A 39 9.85 -15.80 -18.05
N SER A 40 9.86 -15.88 -19.39
CA SER A 40 8.67 -15.69 -20.22
C SER A 40 7.83 -16.96 -20.38
N ARG A 41 8.28 -18.10 -19.84
CA ARG A 41 7.56 -19.37 -19.96
C ARG A 41 6.28 -19.32 -19.09
N PRO A 42 5.08 -19.59 -19.66
CA PRO A 42 3.81 -19.48 -18.93
C PRO A 42 3.70 -20.33 -17.65
N GLN A 43 4.47 -21.42 -17.56
CA GLN A 43 4.50 -22.32 -16.41
C GLN A 43 5.50 -21.90 -15.33
N SER A 44 6.51 -21.11 -15.70
CA SER A 44 7.61 -20.69 -14.83
C SER A 44 7.31 -19.31 -14.24
N GLN A 45 6.82 -18.39 -15.07
CA GLN A 45 6.59 -17.00 -14.68
C GLN A 45 5.71 -16.85 -13.42
N PRO A 46 4.57 -17.56 -13.27
CA PRO A 46 3.77 -17.45 -12.05
C PRO A 46 4.54 -17.89 -10.81
N LYS A 47 5.29 -19.00 -10.90
CA LYS A 47 6.09 -19.52 -9.79
C LYS A 47 7.20 -18.56 -9.39
N ILE A 48 7.81 -17.88 -10.35
CA ILE A 48 8.83 -16.86 -10.11
C ILE A 48 8.23 -15.71 -9.29
N PHE A 49 7.12 -15.15 -9.76
CA PHE A 49 6.47 -14.04 -9.05
C PHE A 49 5.91 -14.44 -7.68
N GLU A 50 5.29 -15.61 -7.57
CA GLU A 50 4.84 -16.17 -6.28
C GLU A 50 6.00 -16.30 -5.30
N SER A 51 7.16 -16.80 -5.76
CA SER A 51 8.33 -16.96 -4.91
C SER A 51 8.91 -15.62 -4.49
N ILE A 52 9.06 -14.66 -5.42
CA ILE A 52 9.57 -13.32 -5.10
C ILE A 52 8.67 -12.62 -4.09
N ILE A 53 7.35 -12.60 -4.33
CA ILE A 53 6.39 -11.97 -3.42
C ILE A 53 6.40 -12.70 -2.07
N HIS A 54 6.49 -14.04 -2.07
CA HIS A 54 6.62 -14.79 -0.84
C HIS A 54 7.90 -14.40 -0.07
N ASN A 55 9.06 -14.36 -0.72
CA ASN A 55 10.33 -14.03 -0.06
C ASN A 55 10.31 -12.62 0.55
N VAL A 56 9.74 -11.65 -0.18
CA VAL A 56 9.65 -10.25 0.28
C VAL A 56 8.66 -10.11 1.45
N LEU A 57 7.57 -10.87 1.45
CA LEU A 57 6.48 -10.79 2.42
C LEU A 57 6.54 -11.87 3.51
N GLN A 58 7.53 -12.77 3.52
CA GLN A 58 7.57 -13.97 4.37
C GLN A 58 7.39 -13.65 5.86
N ASP A 59 7.92 -12.51 6.30
CA ASP A 59 7.86 -12.04 7.68
C ASP A 59 6.99 -10.77 7.81
N ALA A 60 6.01 -10.60 6.92
CA ALA A 60 5.05 -9.51 7.01
C ALA A 60 4.32 -9.59 8.35
N ALA A 61 4.56 -8.57 9.17
CA ALA A 61 4.04 -8.51 10.52
C ALA A 61 3.88 -7.05 10.93
N PRO A 62 2.90 -6.74 11.78
CA PRO A 62 2.70 -5.40 12.32
C PRO A 62 3.72 -5.16 13.43
N ASN A 63 5.01 -5.10 13.09
CA ASN A 63 6.06 -4.79 14.04
C ASN A 63 6.97 -3.70 13.48
N GLN A 64 7.63 -3.00 14.40
CA GLN A 64 8.46 -1.84 14.06
C GLN A 64 9.54 -2.19 13.03
N ALA A 65 10.27 -3.29 13.22
CA ALA A 65 11.41 -3.63 12.36
C ALA A 65 10.98 -3.92 10.92
N TRP A 66 9.84 -4.61 10.73
CA TRP A 66 9.33 -4.88 9.40
C TRP A 66 8.79 -3.61 8.74
N LEU A 67 8.02 -2.78 9.45
CA LEU A 67 7.49 -1.54 8.89
C LEU A 67 8.62 -0.57 8.51
N GLU A 68 9.63 -0.38 9.36
CA GLU A 68 10.79 0.47 9.04
C GLU A 68 11.64 -0.09 7.89
N LYS A 69 11.66 -1.41 7.68
CA LYS A 69 12.30 -2.02 6.50
C LYS A 69 11.59 -1.61 5.20
N GLN A 70 10.27 -1.41 5.21
CA GLN A 70 9.52 -1.02 4.01
C GLN A 70 9.49 0.50 3.82
N PHE A 71 9.22 1.25 4.89
CA PHE A 71 8.98 2.69 4.82
C PHE A 71 10.23 3.55 5.11
N GLY A 72 11.32 2.91 5.53
CA GLY A 72 12.58 3.56 5.88
C GLY A 72 12.74 3.75 7.40
N PRO A 73 14.00 3.82 7.90
CA PRO A 73 14.28 3.99 9.32
C PRO A 73 13.67 5.28 9.87
N GLY A 74 13.04 5.18 11.04
CA GLY A 74 12.42 6.32 11.70
C GLY A 74 11.20 6.87 10.98
N SER A 75 10.58 6.12 10.06
CA SER A 75 9.36 6.52 9.36
C SER A 75 8.10 6.50 10.22
N LEU A 76 8.11 5.76 11.34
CA LEU A 76 6.92 5.55 12.17
C LEU A 76 6.63 6.77 13.06
N TRP A 77 5.36 7.16 13.11
CA TRP A 77 4.79 8.02 14.11
C TRP A 77 4.32 7.17 15.29
N ARG A 78 4.91 7.43 16.46
CA ARG A 78 4.66 6.67 17.69
C ARG A 78 4.32 7.63 18.84
N PRO A 79 3.05 8.04 18.98
CA PRO A 79 2.63 8.97 20.03
C PRO A 79 2.76 8.34 21.42
N LYS A 80 2.85 9.17 22.47
CA LYS A 80 2.69 8.69 23.84
C LYS A 80 1.20 8.57 24.16
N GLU A 81 0.89 7.82 25.22
CA GLU A 81 -0.49 7.66 25.67
C GLU A 81 -1.20 9.00 25.97
N ALA A 82 -0.48 9.98 26.51
CA ALA A 82 -1.01 11.32 26.79
C ALA A 82 -1.29 12.16 25.52
N ASP A 83 -0.67 11.80 24.39
CA ASP A 83 -0.83 12.49 23.11
C ASP A 83 -1.98 11.89 22.28
N LEU A 84 -2.48 10.71 22.66
CA LEU A 84 -3.61 10.07 22.00
C LEU A 84 -4.92 10.76 22.36
N PRO A 85 -5.83 10.96 21.39
CA PRO A 85 -7.18 11.43 21.67
C PRO A 85 -7.87 10.56 22.74
N VAL A 86 -8.56 11.21 23.67
CA VAL A 86 -9.38 10.52 24.68
C VAL A 86 -10.52 9.72 24.03
N ASP A 87 -11.04 10.24 22.91
CA ASP A 87 -12.16 9.67 22.17
C ASP A 87 -11.77 8.40 21.39
N LEU A 88 -10.47 8.15 21.14
CA LEU A 88 -10.00 6.90 20.56
C LEU A 88 -10.05 5.79 21.62
N THR A 89 -11.17 5.10 21.75
CA THR A 89 -11.40 4.12 22.83
C THR A 89 -10.93 2.70 22.47
N ASN A 90 -10.74 2.41 21.19
CA ASN A 90 -10.28 1.11 20.73
C ASN A 90 -8.89 0.75 21.30
N LYS A 91 -8.83 -0.28 22.14
CA LYS A 91 -7.59 -0.66 22.84
C LYS A 91 -6.50 -1.14 21.89
N ALA A 92 -6.85 -1.93 20.88
CA ALA A 92 -5.89 -2.50 19.93
C ALA A 92 -5.18 -1.40 19.12
N ALA A 93 -5.93 -0.43 18.61
CA ALA A 93 -5.38 0.72 17.89
C ALA A 93 -4.46 1.56 18.78
N ARG A 94 -4.87 1.84 20.03
CA ARG A 94 -4.02 2.56 21.01
C ARG A 94 -2.73 1.81 21.30
N GLU A 95 -2.80 0.52 21.58
CA GLU A 95 -1.64 -0.33 21.85
C GLU A 95 -0.69 -0.39 20.66
N PHE A 96 -1.21 -0.51 19.44
CA PHE A 96 -0.42 -0.47 18.21
C PHE A 96 0.32 0.87 18.07
N LEU A 97 -0.38 2.01 18.22
CA LEU A 97 0.22 3.34 18.11
C LEU A 97 1.33 3.59 19.14
N ILE A 98 1.14 3.15 20.38
CA ILE A 98 2.10 3.39 21.47
C ILE A 98 3.33 2.48 21.33
N ASN A 99 3.12 1.20 20.99
CA ASN A 99 4.18 0.19 21.03
C ASN A 99 4.94 0.07 19.71
N ILE A 100 4.24 0.22 18.58
CA ILE A 100 4.79 0.00 17.23
C ILE A 100 4.82 1.32 16.45
N GLY A 101 3.69 2.01 16.38
CA GLY A 101 3.49 3.24 15.62
C GLY A 101 3.00 3.00 14.20
N PHE A 102 2.47 4.07 13.58
CA PHE A 102 1.91 4.04 12.22
C PHE A 102 2.85 4.78 11.25
N PRO A 103 3.03 4.33 9.99
CA PRO A 103 3.92 5.00 9.04
C PRO A 103 3.45 6.42 8.74
N SER A 104 4.33 7.40 8.97
CA SER A 104 4.14 8.82 8.62
C SER A 104 5.05 9.17 7.45
N VAL A 105 4.54 8.95 6.24
CA VAL A 105 5.32 8.93 5.00
C VAL A 105 4.48 9.46 3.85
N LYS A 106 5.16 9.81 2.74
CA LYS A 106 4.53 9.92 1.43
C LYS A 106 4.91 8.68 0.64
N VAL A 107 3.93 8.01 0.06
CA VAL A 107 4.13 6.87 -0.84
C VAL A 107 3.63 7.29 -2.23
N PRO A 108 4.50 7.92 -3.06
CA PRO A 108 4.06 8.58 -4.29
C PRO A 108 3.30 7.66 -5.23
N ARG A 109 3.73 6.40 -5.36
CA ARG A 109 3.13 5.42 -6.27
C ARG A 109 1.71 4.96 -5.87
N ILE A 110 1.33 5.21 -4.63
CA ILE A 110 0.02 4.86 -4.07
C ILE A 110 -0.83 6.12 -3.88
N GLY A 111 -0.28 7.31 -4.11
CA GLY A 111 -0.92 8.57 -3.74
C GLY A 111 -1.10 8.79 -2.23
N PHE A 112 -0.73 7.81 -1.39
CA PHE A 112 -0.93 7.86 0.06
C PHE A 112 0.03 8.83 0.75
N ASN A 113 -0.50 9.70 1.59
CA ASN A 113 0.25 10.71 2.32
C ASN A 113 -0.22 10.80 3.78
N SER A 114 0.70 10.51 4.70
CA SER A 114 0.49 10.55 6.16
C SER A 114 1.58 11.35 6.89
N ILE A 115 2.35 12.18 6.17
CA ILE A 115 3.44 12.97 6.76
C ILE A 115 2.96 13.95 7.85
N HIS A 116 1.68 14.33 7.79
CA HIS A 116 1.07 15.26 8.74
C HIS A 116 1.03 14.68 10.16
N LEU A 117 1.01 13.35 10.34
CA LEU A 117 0.93 12.71 11.65
C LEU A 117 2.08 13.12 12.58
N LYS A 118 3.30 13.16 12.05
CA LYS A 118 4.46 13.69 12.80
C LYS A 118 4.43 15.19 12.95
N ALA A 119 4.00 15.92 11.92
CA ALA A 119 3.91 17.38 11.99
C ALA A 119 2.95 17.84 13.10
N PHE A 120 1.87 17.09 13.37
CA PHE A 120 0.99 17.34 14.50
C PHE A 120 1.68 17.05 15.84
N ALA A 121 2.35 15.90 15.96
CA ALA A 121 3.10 15.57 17.16
C ALA A 121 4.16 16.62 17.52
N ASP A 122 4.91 17.13 16.53
CA ASP A 122 5.93 18.16 16.74
C ASP A 122 5.36 19.51 17.19
N LYS A 123 4.12 19.81 16.79
CA LYS A 123 3.40 21.02 17.19
C LYS A 123 2.61 20.88 18.49
N GLY A 124 2.50 19.65 19.01
CA GLY A 124 1.64 19.32 20.15
C GLY A 124 0.15 19.27 19.79
N ASP A 125 -0.18 19.17 18.50
CA ASP A 125 -1.54 19.01 18.02
C ASP A 125 -1.96 17.53 18.09
N SER A 126 -3.24 17.26 18.34
CA SER A 126 -3.79 15.89 18.29
C SER A 126 -4.16 15.49 16.87
N LEU A 127 -4.39 14.18 16.65
CA LEU A 127 -5.01 13.68 15.42
C LEU A 127 -6.25 14.52 15.04
N CYS A 128 -6.41 14.79 13.74
CA CYS A 128 -7.60 15.46 13.20
C CYS A 128 -8.83 14.61 13.54
N ARG A 129 -9.77 15.21 14.27
CA ARG A 129 -10.98 14.56 14.77
C ARG A 129 -12.16 14.88 13.88
N TYR A 130 -13.04 13.90 13.72
CA TYR A 130 -14.27 14.02 12.95
C TYR A 130 -15.44 13.53 13.81
N THR A 131 -16.49 14.33 13.88
CA THR A 131 -17.74 14.07 14.61
C THR A 131 -18.85 13.69 13.64
N GLY A 132 -20.07 13.48 14.13
CA GLY A 132 -21.24 13.23 13.30
C GLY A 132 -21.49 14.33 12.26
N GLU A 133 -21.20 15.59 12.57
CA GLU A 133 -21.38 16.72 11.64
C GLU A 133 -20.47 16.58 10.41
N GLU A 134 -19.17 16.32 10.61
CA GLU A 134 -18.23 16.17 9.50
C GLU A 134 -18.36 14.84 8.76
N LEU A 135 -18.92 13.82 9.41
CA LEU A 135 -19.20 12.49 8.85
C LEU A 135 -20.66 12.30 8.45
N TYR A 136 -21.37 13.41 8.19
CA TYR A 136 -22.76 13.38 7.74
C TYR A 136 -22.94 12.44 6.54
N GLY A 137 -23.85 11.47 6.67
CA GLY A 137 -24.08 10.41 5.68
C GLY A 137 -23.57 9.03 6.12
N ILE A 138 -22.62 8.98 7.06
CA ILE A 138 -22.18 7.77 7.77
C ILE A 138 -22.79 7.74 9.17
N HIS A 139 -22.75 8.89 9.85
CA HIS A 139 -23.25 9.09 11.20
C HIS A 139 -24.36 10.14 11.24
N ASP A 140 -25.13 10.14 12.34
CA ASP A 140 -26.13 11.17 12.60
C ASP A 140 -25.39 12.48 12.92
N PRO A 141 -25.72 13.61 12.27
CA PRO A 141 -25.08 14.90 12.59
C PRO A 141 -25.30 15.33 14.05
N GLU A 142 -26.32 14.82 14.74
CA GLU A 142 -26.55 15.06 16.16
C GLU A 142 -25.53 14.33 17.07
N ASP A 143 -24.76 13.37 16.53
CA ASP A 143 -23.67 12.68 17.22
C ASP A 143 -22.40 13.56 17.24
N GLU A 144 -22.49 14.76 17.82
CA GLU A 144 -21.39 15.76 17.85
C GLU A 144 -20.26 15.39 18.83
N VAL A 145 -20.54 14.59 19.87
CA VAL A 145 -19.56 14.18 20.88
C VAL A 145 -19.84 12.74 21.34
N PRO A 146 -18.85 11.84 21.41
CA PRO A 146 -17.41 12.03 21.17
C PRO A 146 -17.02 12.07 19.68
N ALA A 147 -15.76 12.41 19.37
CA ALA A 147 -15.22 12.22 18.03
C ALA A 147 -15.34 10.75 17.61
N LEU A 148 -15.90 10.52 16.42
CA LEU A 148 -16.23 9.20 15.90
C LEU A 148 -15.11 8.63 15.04
N SER A 149 -14.27 9.48 14.45
CA SER A 149 -13.13 9.02 13.65
C SER A 149 -11.95 10.00 13.63
N PHE A 150 -10.80 9.49 13.22
CA PHE A 150 -9.55 10.25 13.14
C PHE A 150 -8.87 10.05 11.78
N CYS A 151 -8.39 11.14 11.17
CA CYS A 151 -7.67 11.05 9.90
C CYS A 151 -6.25 10.50 10.10
N LEU A 152 -5.90 9.45 9.36
CA LEU A 152 -4.57 8.82 9.35
C LEU A 152 -3.72 9.25 8.16
N GLY A 153 -4.36 9.65 7.07
CA GLY A 153 -3.72 9.83 5.79
C GLY A 153 -4.72 10.31 4.74
N GLU A 154 -4.19 10.73 3.62
CA GLU A 154 -4.95 11.08 2.43
C GLU A 154 -4.44 10.27 1.23
N VAL A 155 -5.34 9.89 0.33
CA VAL A 155 -5.05 9.37 -1.00
C VAL A 155 -5.70 10.35 -1.96
N TYR A 156 -4.87 11.14 -2.66
CA TYR A 156 -5.32 12.31 -3.43
C TYR A 156 -6.08 13.32 -2.54
N THR A 157 -7.38 13.50 -2.73
CA THR A 157 -8.22 14.37 -1.91
C THR A 157 -9.08 13.61 -0.89
N GLN A 158 -8.99 12.29 -0.87
CA GLN A 158 -9.84 11.43 -0.04
C GLN A 158 -9.10 10.96 1.21
N LEU A 159 -9.81 10.81 2.31
CA LEU A 159 -9.25 10.61 3.64
C LEU A 159 -9.32 9.15 4.05
N VAL A 160 -8.23 8.65 4.63
CA VAL A 160 -8.19 7.34 5.28
C VAL A 160 -8.41 7.54 6.76
N MET A 161 -9.52 6.99 7.26
CA MET A 161 -10.09 7.31 8.56
C MET A 161 -10.02 6.10 9.50
N LEU A 162 -9.64 6.35 10.75
CA LEU A 162 -9.69 5.39 11.86
C LEU A 162 -10.95 5.63 12.67
N GLU A 163 -11.85 4.66 12.73
CA GLU A 163 -13.02 4.69 13.60
C GLU A 163 -12.63 4.48 15.07
N ASN A 164 -13.35 5.14 15.98
CA ASN A 164 -12.92 5.34 17.36
C ASN A 164 -13.13 4.12 18.29
N GLU A 165 -14.21 3.36 18.13
CA GLU A 165 -14.66 2.31 19.05
C GLU A 165 -14.16 0.93 18.64
N HIS A 166 -14.42 0.55 17.39
CA HIS A 166 -14.08 -0.74 16.79
C HIS A 166 -12.67 -0.74 16.18
N GLY A 167 -12.11 0.44 15.88
CA GLY A 167 -10.75 0.60 15.35
C GLY A 167 -10.65 0.24 13.86
N HIS A 168 -11.78 0.20 13.17
CA HIS A 168 -11.84 -0.08 11.75
C HIS A 168 -11.26 1.07 10.94
N VAL A 169 -10.71 0.74 9.77
CA VAL A 169 -10.23 1.76 8.83
C VAL A 169 -11.16 1.80 7.63
N PHE A 170 -11.65 2.99 7.30
CA PHE A 170 -12.49 3.23 6.12
C PHE A 170 -11.93 4.37 5.27
N TRP A 171 -12.40 4.43 4.02
CA TRP A 171 -12.05 5.48 3.08
C TRP A 171 -13.20 6.45 2.93
N TYR A 172 -12.89 7.74 3.03
CA TYR A 172 -13.88 8.81 3.13
C TYR A 172 -13.65 9.89 2.08
N ASN A 173 -14.68 10.22 1.32
CA ASN A 173 -14.66 11.30 0.34
C ASN A 173 -15.38 12.54 0.88
N GLY A 174 -14.62 13.46 1.49
CA GLY A 174 -15.16 14.70 2.04
C GLY A 174 -15.72 15.68 1.02
N ASP A 175 -15.26 15.58 -0.24
CA ASP A 175 -15.63 16.47 -1.34
C ASP A 175 -16.97 16.07 -2.00
N CYS A 176 -17.52 14.91 -1.68
CA CYS A 176 -18.75 14.44 -2.29
C CYS A 176 -19.98 15.19 -1.73
N TYR A 177 -20.78 15.79 -2.61
CA TYR A 177 -22.03 16.46 -2.20
C TYR A 177 -23.16 15.46 -1.86
N ASP A 178 -23.09 14.24 -2.38
CA ASP A 178 -24.05 13.18 -2.07
C ASP A 178 -23.60 12.42 -0.83
N SER A 179 -24.48 12.33 0.18
CA SER A 179 -24.22 11.59 1.42
C SER A 179 -23.89 10.12 1.16
N LEU A 180 -24.43 9.54 0.08
CA LEU A 180 -24.16 8.13 -0.29
C LEU A 180 -22.78 7.94 -0.93
N GLY A 181 -22.15 9.00 -1.43
CA GLY A 181 -20.82 8.93 -2.05
C GLY A 181 -19.68 9.37 -1.15
N ARG A 182 -19.98 9.66 0.13
CA ARG A 182 -18.97 10.04 1.14
C ARG A 182 -18.30 8.83 1.77
N ASP A 183 -19.06 7.77 2.06
CA ASP A 183 -18.50 6.49 2.51
C ASP A 183 -18.06 5.67 1.31
N ARG A 184 -16.75 5.41 1.20
CA ARG A 184 -16.18 4.51 0.18
C ARG A 184 -15.90 3.11 0.75
N GLY A 185 -16.33 2.86 1.99
CA GLY A 185 -16.29 1.57 2.63
C GLY A 185 -15.00 1.26 3.39
N LEU A 186 -14.98 0.07 3.96
CA LEU A 186 -13.88 -0.44 4.80
C LEU A 186 -12.66 -0.79 3.95
N VAL A 187 -11.48 -0.41 4.44
CA VAL A 187 -10.17 -0.62 3.79
C VAL A 187 -9.35 -1.66 4.53
N ALA A 188 -9.46 -1.68 5.86
CA ALA A 188 -8.77 -2.65 6.70
C ALA A 188 -9.56 -2.88 7.99
N GLN A 189 -9.42 -4.08 8.55
CA GLN A 189 -10.04 -4.46 9.82
C GLN A 189 -9.52 -3.60 10.98
N GLY A 190 -8.26 -3.19 10.90
CA GLY A 190 -7.57 -2.46 11.95
C GLY A 190 -6.41 -1.62 11.44
N LEU A 191 -5.91 -0.75 12.32
CA LEU A 191 -4.79 0.15 12.03
C LEU A 191 -3.48 -0.59 11.74
N ASP A 192 -3.24 -1.67 12.47
CA ASP A 192 -2.11 -2.58 12.28
C ASP A 192 -2.19 -3.28 10.93
N SER A 193 -3.38 -3.73 10.53
CA SER A 193 -3.63 -4.31 9.22
C SER A 193 -3.36 -3.31 8.10
N LEU A 194 -3.89 -2.09 8.20
CA LEU A 194 -3.63 -1.04 7.20
C LEU A 194 -2.13 -0.80 7.01
N ALA A 195 -1.38 -0.66 8.11
CA ALA A 195 0.06 -0.44 8.06
C ALA A 195 0.81 -1.58 7.35
N VAL A 196 0.39 -2.83 7.58
CA VAL A 196 0.97 -4.00 6.92
C VAL A 196 0.58 -4.05 5.44
N LEU A 197 -0.68 -3.84 5.10
CA LEU A 197 -1.15 -3.82 3.71
C LEU A 197 -0.41 -2.78 2.87
N LEU A 198 -0.28 -1.54 3.38
CA LEU A 198 0.53 -0.50 2.75
C LEU A 198 1.99 -0.95 2.60
N GLY A 199 2.55 -1.57 3.64
CA GLY A 199 3.91 -2.11 3.62
C GLY A 199 4.11 -3.19 2.57
N MET A 200 3.12 -4.08 2.37
CA MET A 200 3.15 -5.13 1.34
C MET A 200 3.20 -4.52 -0.05
N VAL A 201 2.36 -3.50 -0.31
CA VAL A 201 2.37 -2.78 -1.60
C VAL A 201 3.72 -2.10 -1.82
N VAL A 202 4.23 -1.36 -0.83
CA VAL A 202 5.56 -0.73 -0.92
C VAL A 202 6.65 -1.77 -1.18
N ALA A 203 6.64 -2.88 -0.45
CA ALA A 203 7.67 -3.91 -0.54
C ALA A 203 7.77 -4.51 -1.95
N VAL A 204 6.61 -4.74 -2.60
CA VAL A 204 6.54 -5.32 -3.95
C VAL A 204 6.78 -4.27 -5.05
N THR A 205 6.37 -3.02 -4.83
CA THR A 205 6.37 -1.99 -5.89
C THR A 205 7.56 -1.03 -5.86
N LYS A 206 8.35 -0.99 -4.78
CA LYS A 206 9.48 -0.05 -4.60
C LYS A 206 10.54 -0.09 -5.71
N ASP A 207 10.80 -1.25 -6.29
CA ASP A 207 11.86 -1.44 -7.29
C ASP A 207 11.33 -1.39 -8.73
N LEU A 208 10.00 -1.34 -8.89
CA LEU A 208 9.40 -1.20 -10.21
C LEU A 208 9.75 0.20 -10.72
N ARG A 209 10.37 0.31 -11.90
CA ARG A 209 10.70 1.63 -12.46
C ARG A 209 9.44 2.42 -12.74
N GLU A 210 9.47 3.72 -12.45
CA GLU A 210 8.50 4.66 -13.02
C GLU A 210 8.53 4.55 -14.55
N SER A 211 7.36 4.65 -15.18
CA SER A 211 7.29 4.67 -16.63
C SER A 211 7.94 5.95 -17.19
N PRO A 212 8.88 5.84 -18.14
CA PRO A 212 9.31 6.98 -18.93
C PRO A 212 8.10 7.64 -19.58
N LEU A 213 8.11 8.96 -19.64
CA LEU A 213 7.09 9.78 -20.30
C LEU A 213 6.71 9.34 -21.72
N ASP A 214 7.67 8.79 -22.44
CA ASP A 214 7.60 8.56 -23.89
C ASP A 214 7.69 7.06 -24.25
N LEU A 215 6.95 6.19 -23.54
CA LEU A 215 6.83 4.79 -23.96
C LEU A 215 5.94 4.67 -25.20
N SER A 216 6.30 3.78 -26.12
CA SER A 216 5.39 3.34 -27.17
C SER A 216 4.25 2.51 -26.58
N LEU A 217 3.10 2.47 -27.27
CA LEU A 217 1.95 1.64 -26.86
C LEU A 217 2.35 0.16 -26.68
N GLU A 218 3.19 -0.38 -27.57
CA GLU A 218 3.67 -1.76 -27.48
C GLU A 218 4.49 -2.05 -26.20
N GLU A 219 5.35 -1.11 -25.78
CA GLU A 219 6.14 -1.27 -24.55
C GLU A 219 5.27 -1.10 -23.30
N LEU A 220 4.24 -0.26 -23.37
CA LEU A 220 3.23 -0.12 -22.32
C LEU A 220 2.43 -1.41 -22.15
N GLU A 221 1.85 -1.95 -23.22
CA GLU A 221 1.10 -3.21 -23.19
C GLU A 221 1.95 -4.35 -22.62
N ARG A 222 3.23 -4.42 -23.02
CA ARG A 222 4.18 -5.40 -22.48
C ARG A 222 4.43 -5.22 -20.99
N ARG A 223 4.54 -3.99 -20.50
CA ARG A 223 4.69 -3.71 -19.07
C ARG A 223 3.45 -4.12 -18.27
N VAL A 224 2.27 -3.76 -18.75
CA VAL A 224 1.00 -4.16 -18.13
C VAL A 224 0.90 -5.68 -18.05
N GLU A 225 1.24 -6.39 -19.14
CA GLU A 225 1.24 -7.87 -19.15
C GLU A 225 2.19 -8.45 -18.09
N ILE A 226 3.39 -7.87 -17.94
CA ILE A 226 4.38 -8.32 -16.96
C ILE A 226 3.93 -8.00 -15.52
N LEU A 227 3.31 -6.85 -15.28
CA LEU A 227 2.93 -6.37 -13.93
C LEU A 227 1.62 -6.95 -13.43
N LYS A 228 0.69 -7.31 -14.33
CA LYS A 228 -0.60 -7.87 -13.97
C LYS A 228 -0.49 -9.09 -13.07
N ARG A 229 0.38 -10.03 -13.42
CA ARG A 229 0.54 -11.27 -12.65
C ARG A 229 1.09 -11.05 -11.24
N PRO A 230 2.19 -10.31 -11.03
CA PRO A 230 2.64 -9.96 -9.69
C PRO A 230 1.57 -9.22 -8.86
N LEU A 231 0.83 -8.30 -9.47
CA LEU A 231 -0.22 -7.55 -8.78
C LEU A 231 -1.42 -8.41 -8.39
N ASP A 232 -1.83 -9.35 -9.25
CA ASP A 232 -2.85 -10.36 -8.91
C ASP A 232 -2.42 -11.21 -7.69
N ILE A 233 -1.15 -11.63 -7.65
CA ILE A 233 -0.60 -12.42 -6.53
C ILE A 233 -0.54 -11.57 -5.25
N LEU A 234 -0.07 -10.33 -5.34
CA LEU A 234 -0.04 -9.40 -4.22
C LEU A 234 -1.46 -9.16 -3.67
N ARG A 235 -2.45 -8.94 -4.53
CA ARG A 235 -3.86 -8.80 -4.12
C ARG A 235 -4.36 -10.03 -3.37
N GLY A 236 -4.03 -11.23 -3.87
CA GLY A 236 -4.33 -12.49 -3.17
C GLY A 236 -3.69 -12.55 -1.78
N LYS A 237 -2.43 -12.13 -1.63
CA LYS A 237 -1.73 -12.07 -0.34
C LYS A 237 -2.34 -11.04 0.62
N MET A 238 -2.74 -9.89 0.10
CA MET A 238 -3.41 -8.85 0.88
C MET A 238 -4.75 -9.35 1.41
N ARG A 239 -5.57 -9.99 0.57
CA ARG A 239 -6.82 -10.64 1.00
C ARG A 239 -6.60 -11.71 2.07
N ASP A 240 -5.60 -12.57 1.87
CA ASP A 240 -5.29 -13.63 2.84
C ASP A 240 -4.84 -13.06 4.20
N TYR A 241 -4.30 -11.83 4.21
CA TYR A 241 -3.89 -11.10 5.41
C TYR A 241 -5.08 -10.36 6.06
N ASP A 242 -5.88 -9.64 5.26
CA ASP A 242 -7.07 -8.92 5.70
C ASP A 242 -8.15 -9.04 4.61
N PHE A 243 -9.29 -9.63 4.97
CA PHE A 243 -10.35 -9.92 4.00
C PHE A 243 -10.98 -8.65 3.41
N TYR A 244 -10.95 -7.52 4.13
CA TYR A 244 -11.46 -6.25 3.59
C TYR A 244 -10.63 -5.76 2.40
N ALA A 245 -9.40 -6.27 2.22
CA ALA A 245 -8.54 -5.85 1.14
C ALA A 245 -9.04 -6.26 -0.27
N GLU A 246 -9.92 -7.27 -0.37
CA GLU A 246 -10.41 -7.78 -1.65
C GLU A 246 -11.39 -6.82 -2.34
N ASP A 247 -12.36 -6.30 -1.58
CA ASP A 247 -13.48 -5.52 -2.11
C ASP A 247 -13.33 -4.01 -1.84
N ALA A 248 -12.33 -3.57 -1.06
CA ALA A 248 -12.18 -2.14 -0.79
C ALA A 248 -11.86 -1.36 -2.06
N GLU A 249 -12.62 -0.28 -2.28
CA GLU A 249 -12.46 0.60 -3.41
C GLU A 249 -11.05 1.20 -3.46
N LEU A 250 -10.47 1.55 -2.29
CA LEU A 250 -9.11 2.08 -2.18
C LEU A 250 -8.07 1.15 -2.81
N TRP A 251 -8.14 -0.16 -2.54
CA TRP A 251 -7.19 -1.11 -3.10
C TRP A 251 -7.44 -1.34 -4.58
N ASN A 252 -8.70 -1.38 -5.01
CA ASN A 252 -9.06 -1.52 -6.41
C ASN A 252 -8.59 -0.34 -7.25
N ASP A 253 -8.77 0.90 -6.77
CA ASP A 253 -8.29 2.12 -7.41
C ASP A 253 -6.75 2.09 -7.48
N LEU A 254 -6.08 1.80 -6.37
CA LEU A 254 -4.62 1.67 -6.31
C LEU A 254 -4.07 0.66 -7.34
N PHE A 255 -4.64 -0.55 -7.40
CA PHE A 255 -4.17 -1.58 -8.32
C PHE A 255 -4.47 -1.23 -9.78
N SER A 256 -5.55 -0.50 -10.04
CA SER A 256 -5.86 0.02 -11.37
C SER A 256 -4.81 1.05 -11.77
N GLU A 257 -4.48 2.01 -10.90
CA GLU A 257 -3.43 3.01 -11.16
C GLU A 257 -2.05 2.40 -11.40
N LEU A 258 -1.68 1.36 -10.63
CA LEU A 258 -0.44 0.61 -10.83
C LEU A 258 -0.35 -0.10 -12.18
N LEU A 259 -1.50 -0.41 -12.79
CA LEU A 259 -1.60 -1.02 -14.11
C LEU A 259 -1.75 0.01 -15.22
N ASP A 260 -2.49 1.09 -14.97
CA ASP A 260 -2.88 2.05 -15.99
C ASP A 260 -1.74 3.03 -16.32
N ASP A 261 -0.84 3.36 -15.38
CA ASP A 261 0.32 4.27 -15.56
C ASP A 261 0.01 5.49 -16.47
N TRP A 262 -1.25 5.96 -16.41
CA TRP A 262 -1.88 7.06 -17.12
C TRP A 262 -2.82 7.70 -16.10
N GLU A 263 -2.43 8.83 -15.48
CA GLU A 263 -3.32 9.98 -15.18
C GLU A 263 -2.71 11.12 -14.33
N PHE A 264 -1.50 11.02 -13.76
CA PHE A 264 -0.90 12.15 -13.01
C PHE A 264 0.17 12.95 -13.77
N ARG A 265 -0.15 13.35 -15.00
CA ARG A 265 0.66 14.30 -15.76
C ARG A 265 -0.20 15.33 -16.48
N ASP A 266 -0.98 16.11 -15.73
CA ASP A 266 -1.48 17.39 -16.25
C ASP A 266 -1.72 18.50 -15.21
N GLU A 267 -1.00 18.52 -14.07
CA GLU A 267 -1.06 19.65 -13.12
C GLU A 267 0.31 20.30 -12.80
N SER A 268 1.28 20.23 -13.72
CA SER A 268 2.48 21.08 -13.61
C SER A 268 2.88 21.83 -14.89
N LEU A 269 2.01 21.82 -15.91
CA LEU A 269 2.19 22.64 -17.11
C LEU A 269 0.88 23.38 -17.47
N GLY A 270 0.30 24.05 -16.49
CA GLY A 270 -0.74 25.05 -16.67
C GLY A 270 -0.25 26.39 -16.12
N SER A 271 0.24 27.23 -17.03
CA SER A 271 0.67 28.64 -16.92
C SER A 271 0.02 29.50 -15.84
#